data_AF-A0A1Y6FZC0-F1
#
_entry.id   AF-A0A1Y6FZC0-F1
#
_cell.length_a   1.000
_cell.length_b   1.000
_cell.length_c   1.000
_cell.angle_alpha   90.00
_cell.angle_beta   90.00
_cell.angle_gamma   90.00
#
_symmetry.space_group_name_H-M   'P 1'
#
loop_
_entity.id
_entity.type
_entity.pdbx_description
1 polymer ?
#
loop_
_entity_poly.entity_id
_entity_poly.type
_entity_poly.pdbx_seq_one_letter_code
_entity_poly.pdbx_strand_id
1 'polypeptide(L)'
;MNTVSVNKLKFNKNLSMIEQYAIKDFLFKWVGRPTEGLDDFLPLDYTDDVFAKLEAKQETAFLINGDEHFRYATITEDNQFVIGVLDSNKELKHIIISLDEVIR
;
A
#
# COMPACT_ATOMS: atom_id res chain seq x y z
N MET A 1 -5.81 -0.12 -15.78
CA MET A 1 -5.07 0.90 -14.99
C MET A 1 -5.75 2.26 -15.16
N ASN A 2 -6.71 2.57 -14.29
CA ASN A 2 -7.31 3.91 -14.20
C ASN A 2 -6.52 4.73 -13.16
N THR A 3 -5.88 5.81 -13.58
CA THR A 3 -5.31 6.82 -12.68
C THR A 3 -6.44 7.66 -12.09
N VAL A 4 -7.01 7.21 -10.98
CA VAL A 4 -7.95 8.03 -10.19
C VAL A 4 -7.15 9.05 -9.39
N SER A 5 -7.59 10.32 -9.36
CA SER A 5 -6.93 11.32 -8.52
C SER A 5 -7.22 11.03 -7.05
N VAL A 6 -6.17 10.96 -6.22
CA VAL A 6 -6.22 10.75 -4.76
C VAL A 6 -7.23 11.65 -4.04
N ASN A 7 -7.51 12.83 -4.60
CA ASN A 7 -8.47 13.82 -4.09
C ASN A 7 -9.95 13.36 -4.14
N LYS A 8 -10.26 12.33 -4.94
CA LYS A 8 -11.61 11.75 -5.01
C LYS A 8 -11.79 10.55 -4.08
N LEU A 9 -10.72 10.07 -3.47
CA LEU A 9 -10.74 8.90 -2.60
C LEU A 9 -11.10 9.33 -1.18
N LYS A 10 -12.05 8.62 -0.59
CA LYS A 10 -12.36 8.77 0.84
C LYS A 10 -11.51 7.81 1.64
N PHE A 11 -10.55 8.36 2.37
CA PHE A 11 -9.68 7.56 3.22
C PHE A 11 -10.37 7.18 4.51
N ASN A 12 -10.16 5.94 4.94
CA ASN A 12 -10.58 5.49 6.26
C ASN A 12 -9.79 6.24 7.34
N LYS A 13 -10.50 6.71 8.38
CA LYS A 13 -9.87 7.31 9.56
C LYS A 13 -9.17 6.28 10.43
N ASN A 14 -9.68 5.04 10.45
CA ASN A 14 -9.04 3.90 11.09
C ASN A 14 -9.14 2.69 10.16
N LEU A 15 -8.11 1.86 10.11
CA LEU A 15 -8.20 0.56 9.46
C LEU A 15 -8.45 -0.49 10.53
N SER A 16 -9.46 -1.32 10.32
CA SER A 16 -9.71 -2.51 11.13
C SER A 16 -8.57 -3.51 10.96
N MET A 17 -8.41 -4.45 11.91
CA MET A 17 -7.42 -5.53 11.78
C MET A 17 -7.54 -6.29 10.45
N ILE A 18 -8.76 -6.50 9.96
CA ILE A 18 -9.03 -7.17 8.67
C ILE A 18 -8.46 -6.36 7.51
N GLU A 19 -8.67 -5.04 7.50
CA GLU A 19 -8.17 -4.14 6.46
C GLU A 19 -6.65 -4.06 6.48
N GLN A 20 -6.06 -3.96 7.68
CA GLN A 20 -4.60 -4.02 7.84
C GLN A 20 -4.03 -5.34 7.31
N TYR A 21 -4.69 -6.46 7.59
CA TYR A 21 -4.29 -7.78 7.07
C TYR A 21 -4.46 -7.87 5.56
N ALA A 22 -5.54 -7.32 5.01
CA ALA A 22 -5.81 -7.29 3.58
C ALA A 22 -4.75 -6.47 2.82
N ILE A 23 -4.31 -5.34 3.37
CA ILE A 23 -3.21 -4.55 2.80
C ILE A 23 -1.92 -5.36 2.79
N LYS A 24 -1.57 -6.01 3.91
CA LYS A 24 -0.38 -6.85 4.00
C LYS A 24 -0.43 -8.00 2.98
N ASP A 25 -1.54 -8.72 2.90
CA ASP A 25 -1.74 -9.81 1.94
C ASP A 25 -1.68 -9.32 0.48
N PHE A 26 -2.28 -8.16 0.20
CA PHE A 26 -2.26 -7.54 -1.11
C PHE A 26 -0.84 -7.14 -1.53
N LEU A 27 -0.12 -6.40 -0.68
CA LEU A 27 1.26 -6.01 -0.93
C LEU A 27 2.15 -7.23 -1.16
N PHE A 28 1.94 -8.31 -0.40
CA PHE A 28 2.66 -9.56 -0.55
C PHE A 28 2.40 -10.24 -1.91
N LYS A 29 1.14 -10.27 -2.36
CA LYS A 29 0.79 -10.76 -3.71
C LYS A 29 1.33 -9.86 -4.80
N TRP A 30 1.35 -8.54 -4.57
CA TRP A 30 1.70 -7.54 -5.56
C TRP A 30 3.22 -7.40 -5.76
N VAL A 31 4.01 -7.43 -4.68
CA VAL A 31 5.49 -7.39 -4.75
C VAL A 31 6.09 -8.71 -5.22
N GLY A 32 5.29 -9.78 -5.23
CA GLY A 32 5.73 -11.15 -5.49
C GLY A 32 6.29 -11.77 -4.21
N ARG A 33 5.82 -12.98 -3.88
CA ARG A 33 6.13 -13.66 -2.61
C ARG A 33 7.66 -13.81 -2.45
N PRO A 34 8.30 -13.16 -1.49
CA PRO A 34 9.64 -13.54 -1.07
C PRO A 34 9.61 -14.93 -0.40
N THR A 35 10.73 -15.64 -0.50
CA THR A 35 10.94 -16.96 0.11
C THR A 35 11.05 -16.89 1.64
N GLU A 36 11.12 -15.68 2.21
CA GLU A 36 11.31 -15.44 3.65
C GLU A 36 10.06 -14.77 4.26
N GLY A 37 9.78 -15.13 5.52
CA GLY A 37 8.46 -14.98 6.16
C GLY A 37 7.89 -13.56 6.27
N LEU A 38 6.55 -13.51 6.36
CA LEU A 38 5.67 -12.33 6.39
C LEU A 38 6.05 -11.22 7.38
N ASP A 39 6.65 -11.56 8.52
CA ASP A 39 6.95 -10.62 9.61
C ASP A 39 8.32 -9.93 9.44
N ASP A 40 9.27 -10.60 8.77
CA ASP A 40 10.63 -10.10 8.58
C ASP A 40 10.73 -9.25 7.30
N PHE A 41 9.91 -9.59 6.29
CA PHE A 41 9.98 -8.96 4.98
C PHE A 41 9.29 -7.60 4.87
N LEU A 42 8.39 -7.19 5.76
CA LEU A 42 7.70 -5.88 5.64
C LEU A 42 7.33 -5.35 7.05
N PRO A 43 8.25 -4.70 7.77
CA PRO A 43 7.91 -4.01 9.02
C PRO A 43 7.12 -2.73 8.68
N LEU A 44 5.83 -2.92 8.48
CA LEU A 44 4.83 -1.87 8.27
C LEU A 44 4.35 -1.35 9.61
N ASP A 45 4.47 -0.04 9.81
CA ASP A 45 3.97 0.67 10.97
C ASP A 45 2.57 1.21 10.65
N TYR A 46 1.60 0.90 11.51
CA TYR A 46 0.26 1.45 11.38
C TYR A 46 0.22 2.85 11.97
N THR A 47 -0.18 3.83 11.16
CA THR A 47 -0.34 5.22 11.59
C THR A 47 -1.68 5.76 11.08
N ASP A 48 -2.36 6.52 11.93
CA ASP A 48 -3.66 7.14 11.66
C ASP A 48 -3.64 8.68 11.71
N ASP A 49 -2.45 9.30 11.62
CA ASP A 49 -2.23 10.73 11.86
C ASP A 49 -3.14 11.67 11.01
N VAL A 50 -3.22 11.44 9.70
CA VAL A 50 -4.11 12.18 8.77
C VAL A 50 -5.21 11.26 8.22
N PHE A 51 -4.83 10.02 7.95
CA PHE A 51 -5.69 8.92 7.56
C PHE A 51 -4.99 7.62 7.95
N ALA A 52 -5.75 6.55 8.07
CA ALA A 52 -5.21 5.27 8.45
C ALA A 52 -4.41 4.64 7.31
N LYS A 53 -3.12 4.41 7.54
CA LYS A 53 -2.19 3.86 6.56
C LYS A 53 -1.17 2.96 7.25
N LEU A 54 -0.65 2.03 6.47
CA LEU A 54 0.49 1.21 6.80
C LEU A 54 1.70 1.81 6.08
N GLU A 55 2.58 2.45 6.84
CA GLU A 55 3.78 3.08 6.32
C GLU A 55 4.97 2.14 6.53
N ALA A 56 5.82 1.98 5.52
CA ALA A 56 7.05 1.22 5.73
C ALA A 56 8.08 2.07 6.46
N LYS A 57 8.82 1.46 7.38
CA LYS A 57 9.98 2.13 7.97
C LYS A 57 10.98 2.46 6.85
N GLN A 58 11.55 3.66 6.90
CA GLN A 58 12.51 4.15 5.89
C GLN A 58 13.71 3.24 5.66
N GLU A 59 14.16 2.49 6.69
CA GLU A 59 15.23 1.49 6.55
C GLU A 59 14.84 0.30 5.66
N THR A 60 13.55 0.03 5.54
CA THR A 60 12.96 -1.07 4.77
C THR A 60 12.10 -0.53 3.64
N ALA A 61 12.49 0.58 3.00
CA ALA A 61 11.82 1.06 1.80
C ALA A 61 12.04 0.06 0.66
N PHE A 62 11.23 -1.00 0.62
CA PHE A 62 11.33 -2.08 -0.35
C PHE A 62 11.22 -1.52 -1.76
N LEU A 63 12.14 -1.97 -2.62
CA LEU A 63 12.10 -1.73 -4.04
C LEU A 63 11.00 -2.61 -4.64
N ILE A 64 9.87 -1.99 -4.92
CA ILE A 64 8.83 -2.56 -5.76
C ILE A 64 9.29 -2.39 -7.20
N ASN A 65 9.19 -3.47 -7.98
CA ASN A 65 9.41 -3.42 -9.43
C ASN A 65 10.81 -2.92 -9.85
N GLY A 66 11.82 -3.07 -8.99
CA GLY A 66 13.23 -2.78 -9.26
C GLY A 66 13.70 -1.35 -8.93
N ASP A 67 12.85 -0.34 -9.11
CA ASP A 67 13.21 1.08 -8.99
C ASP A 67 12.21 1.93 -8.18
N GLU A 68 11.05 1.39 -7.79
CA GLU A 68 10.02 2.15 -7.07
C GLU A 68 10.09 1.83 -5.56
N HIS A 69 10.37 2.82 -4.72
CA HIS A 69 10.40 2.64 -3.28
C HIS A 69 8.99 2.68 -2.68
N PHE A 70 8.56 1.59 -2.04
CA PHE A 70 7.34 1.61 -1.26
C PHE A 70 7.43 2.65 -0.14
N ARG A 71 6.40 3.49 -0.01
CA ARG A 71 6.29 4.45 1.09
C ARG A 71 5.16 4.08 2.03
N TYR A 72 3.95 3.92 1.52
CA TYR A 72 2.80 3.57 2.35
C TYR A 72 1.71 2.86 1.55
N ALA A 73 0.81 2.18 2.25
CA ALA A 73 -0.41 1.63 1.69
C ALA A 73 -1.61 1.90 2.60
N THR A 74 -2.78 2.05 2.02
CA THR A 74 -4.05 2.26 2.74
C THR A 74 -5.21 1.65 1.95
N ILE A 75 -6.34 1.48 2.63
CA ILE A 75 -7.62 1.14 2.02
C ILE A 75 -8.57 2.33 2.21
N THR A 76 -9.28 2.67 1.15
CA THR A 76 -10.34 3.69 1.16
C THR A 76 -11.66 3.09 1.61
N GLU A 77 -12.62 3.94 2.00
CA GLU A 77 -14.00 3.51 2.32
C GLU A 77 -14.67 2.76 1.16
N ASP A 78 -14.31 3.07 -0.08
CA ASP A 78 -14.75 2.37 -1.30
C ASP A 78 -14.03 1.01 -1.55
N ASN A 79 -13.34 0.46 -0.55
CA ASN A 79 -12.56 -0.77 -0.65
C ASN A 79 -11.53 -0.75 -1.80
N GLN A 80 -10.87 0.40 -2.02
CA GLN A 80 -9.79 0.53 -2.99
C GLN A 80 -8.46 0.57 -2.25
N PHE A 81 -7.51 -0.23 -2.70
CA PHE A 81 -6.14 -0.18 -2.22
C PHE A 81 -5.43 1.02 -2.83
N VAL A 82 -4.79 1.81 -1.99
CA VAL A 82 -3.96 2.94 -2.43
C VAL A 82 -2.56 2.69 -1.93
N ILE A 83 -1.62 2.61 -2.85
CA ILE A 83 -0.21 2.36 -2.57
C ILE A 83 0.58 3.59 -3.03
N GLY A 84 1.23 4.26 -2.08
CA GLY A 84 2.19 5.31 -2.34
C GLY A 84 3.57 4.72 -2.57
N VAL A 85 4.10 4.89 -3.78
CA VAL A 85 5.47 4.53 -4.15
C VAL A 85 6.24 5.78 -4.57
N LEU A 86 7.53 5.82 -4.28
CA LEU A 86 8.46 6.85 -4.74
C LEU A 86 9.24 6.30 -5.92
N ASP A 87 9.19 7.00 -7.05
CA ASP A 87 10.07 6.71 -8.19
C ASP A 87 11.54 7.12 -7.87
N SER A 88 12.50 6.68 -8.68
CA SER A 88 13.91 7.11 -8.60
C SER A 88 14.08 8.64 -8.64
N ASN A 89 13.11 9.35 -9.24
CA ASN A 89 13.03 10.81 -9.24
C ASN A 89 12.50 11.43 -7.92
N LYS A 90 12.26 10.61 -6.88
CA LYS A 90 11.59 10.99 -5.62
C LYS A 90 10.17 11.53 -5.81
N GLU A 91 9.56 11.23 -6.96
CA GLU A 91 8.17 11.58 -7.23
C GLU A 91 7.25 10.55 -6.58
N LEU A 92 6.32 11.03 -5.75
CA LEU A 92 5.34 10.18 -5.09
C LEU A 92 4.22 9.82 -6.08
N LYS A 93 4.20 8.58 -6.51
CA LYS A 93 3.16 7.99 -7.34
C LYS A 93 2.17 7.23 -6.45
N HIS A 94 0.89 7.39 -6.74
CA HIS A 94 -0.17 6.66 -6.05
C HIS A 94 -0.77 5.65 -7.03
N ILE A 95 -0.65 4.38 -6.68
CA ILE A 95 -1.22 3.26 -7.42
C ILE A 95 -2.53 2.91 -6.72
N ILE A 96 -3.64 3.05 -7.43
CA ILE A 96 -4.97 2.80 -6.89
C ILE A 96 -5.51 1.54 -7.57
N ILE A 97 -5.85 0.55 -6.75
CA ILE A 97 -6.30 -0.76 -7.21
C ILE A 97 -7.65 -1.00 -6.55
N SER A 98 -8.68 -0.98 -7.39
CA SER A 98 -10.03 -1.31 -6.93
C SER A 98 -10.10 -2.81 -6.69
N LEU A 99 -10.68 -3.25 -5.56
CA LEU A 99 -10.86 -4.68 -5.29
C LEU A 99 -11.61 -5.41 -6.41
N ASP A 100 -12.49 -4.70 -7.12
CA ASP A 100 -13.26 -5.21 -8.27
C ASP A 100 -12.35 -5.68 -9.43
N GLU A 101 -11.19 -5.05 -9.65
CA GLU A 101 -10.23 -5.47 -10.69
C GLU A 101 -9.46 -6.75 -10.31
N VAL A 102 -9.47 -7.16 -9.03
CA VAL A 102 -8.72 -8.33 -8.53
C VAL A 102 -9.51 -9.64 -8.69
N ILE A 103 -10.82 -9.59 -8.95
CA ILE A 103 -11.72 -10.77 -8.99
C ILE A 103 -12.05 -11.21 -10.43
N ARG A 104 -11.26 -10.83 -11.44
CA ARG A 104 -11.51 -11.24 -12.83
C ARG A 104 -10.57 -12.31 -13.36
#